data_AF-A0A3B4AIN8-F1
#
_entry.id   AF-A0A3B4AIN8-F1
#
_cell.length_a   1.000
_cell.length_b   1.000
_cell.length_c   1.000
_cell.angle_alpha   90.00
_cell.angle_beta   90.00
_cell.angle_gamma   90.00
#
_symmetry.space_group_name_H-M   'P 1'
#
loop_
_entity.id
_entity.type
_entity.pdbx_description
1 polymer ?
#
loop_
_entity_poly.entity_id
_entity_poly.type
_entity_poly.pdbx_seq_one_letter_code
_entity_poly.pdbx_strand_id
1 'polypeptide(L)'
;MAETQTLNFGPEWLRALNNSVSSPPLSPALPKYKLADYRYGREEMLALYIKDNKIPIDLHDKEFLPILQEEPLPPLALVSFTEEEQVDVKLGSKIYILKYKT
;
A
#
# COMPACT_ATOMS: atom_id res chain seq x y z
N MET A 1 18.88 -46.04 -5.55
CA MET A 1 17.98 -45.10 -6.25
C MET A 1 17.47 -44.15 -5.21
N ALA A 2 17.63 -42.84 -5.38
CA ALA A 2 17.14 -41.85 -4.43
C ALA A 2 15.82 -41.29 -4.96
N GLU A 3 14.70 -41.65 -4.33
CA GLU A 3 13.39 -41.08 -4.60
C GLU A 3 13.39 -39.60 -4.16
N THR A 4 13.12 -38.68 -5.10
CA THR A 4 12.94 -37.26 -4.82
C THR A 4 11.61 -37.04 -4.11
N GLN A 5 11.62 -37.00 -2.77
CA GLN A 5 10.49 -36.51 -1.98
C GLN A 5 10.28 -35.02 -2.27
N THR A 6 9.25 -34.68 -3.03
CA THR A 6 8.82 -33.29 -3.22
C THR A 6 8.43 -32.73 -1.86
N LEU A 7 9.13 -31.68 -1.43
CA LEU A 7 8.89 -31.04 -0.15
C LEU A 7 7.53 -30.33 -0.19
N ASN A 8 6.63 -30.75 0.69
CA ASN A 8 5.24 -30.27 0.80
C ASN A 8 5.17 -28.90 1.48
N PHE A 9 5.93 -27.93 1.00
CA PHE A 9 5.89 -26.57 1.51
C PHE A 9 4.76 -25.77 0.89
N GLY A 10 4.11 -24.95 1.72
CA GLY A 10 3.12 -23.97 1.31
C GLY A 10 1.66 -24.45 1.43
N PRO A 11 0.71 -23.50 1.48
CA PRO A 11 -0.72 -23.81 1.53
C PRO A 11 -1.16 -24.65 0.32
N GLU A 12 -2.21 -25.46 0.50
CA GLU A 12 -2.71 -26.43 -0.49
C GLU A 12 -2.93 -25.84 -1.90
N TRP A 13 -3.33 -24.57 -2.00
CA TRP A 13 -3.54 -23.89 -3.28
C TRP A 13 -2.24 -23.75 -4.11
N LEU A 14 -1.09 -23.58 -3.46
CA LEU A 14 0.22 -23.53 -4.12
C LEU A 14 0.66 -24.90 -4.61
N ARG A 15 0.35 -25.96 -3.85
CA ARG A 15 0.68 -27.35 -4.23
C ARG A 15 -0.20 -27.84 -5.38
N ALA A 16 -1.47 -27.43 -5.42
CA ALA A 16 -2.40 -27.77 -6.49
C ALA A 16 -1.96 -27.23 -7.87
N LEU A 17 -1.34 -26.04 -7.90
CA LEU A 17 -0.82 -25.43 -9.14
C LEU A 17 0.37 -26.22 -9.72
N ASN A 18 1.26 -26.71 -8.86
CA ASN A 18 2.47 -27.41 -9.31
C ASN A 18 2.21 -28.82 -9.86
N ASN A 19 1.10 -29.45 -9.45
CA ASN A 19 0.69 -30.76 -9.97
C ASN A 19 -0.23 -30.67 -11.20
N SER A 20 -0.54 -29.46 -11.67
CA SER A 20 -1.47 -29.23 -12.78
C SER A 20 -0.73 -28.97 -14.09
N VAL A 21 -0.32 -30.04 -14.78
CA VAL A 21 -0.01 -29.99 -16.23
C VAL A 21 -1.29 -29.99 -17.08
N SER A 22 -2.46 -29.88 -16.45
CA SER A 22 -3.76 -29.69 -17.08
C SER A 22 -4.33 -28.38 -16.56
N SER A 23 -4.81 -27.56 -17.50
CA SER A 23 -5.27 -26.20 -17.35
C SER A 23 -6.10 -25.97 -16.07
N PRO A 24 -5.99 -24.79 -15.42
CA PRO A 24 -6.81 -24.50 -14.25
C PRO A 24 -8.30 -24.66 -14.62
N PRO A 25 -9.14 -25.20 -13.72
CA PRO A 25 -10.57 -25.26 -13.96
C PRO A 25 -11.07 -23.86 -14.32
N LEU A 26 -11.86 -23.74 -15.40
CA LEU A 26 -12.50 -22.48 -15.75
C LEU A 26 -13.29 -22.03 -14.52
N SER A 27 -12.76 -21.02 -13.83
CA SER A 27 -13.48 -20.36 -12.75
C SER A 27 -14.82 -19.92 -13.34
N PRO A 28 -15.96 -20.11 -12.64
CA PRO A 28 -17.23 -19.57 -13.12
C PRO A 28 -16.98 -18.10 -13.45
N ALA A 29 -17.35 -17.69 -14.67
CA ALA A 29 -17.12 -16.35 -15.17
C ALA A 29 -17.86 -15.36 -14.26
N LEU A 30 -17.21 -14.98 -13.17
CA LEU A 30 -17.64 -13.93 -12.28
C LEU A 30 -17.85 -12.70 -13.18
N PRO A 31 -18.98 -12.00 -13.05
CA PRO A 31 -19.18 -10.75 -13.77
C PRO A 31 -17.91 -9.93 -13.64
N LYS A 32 -17.30 -9.53 -14.77
CA LYS A 32 -16.15 -8.63 -14.76
C LYS A 32 -16.64 -7.35 -14.08
N TYR A 33 -16.47 -7.25 -12.77
CA TYR A 33 -16.83 -6.07 -12.01
C TYR A 33 -16.07 -4.92 -12.64
N LYS A 34 -16.81 -3.98 -13.25
CA LYS A 34 -16.19 -2.80 -13.83
C LYS A 34 -15.54 -2.05 -12.68
N LEU A 35 -14.23 -1.96 -12.75
CA LEU A 35 -13.45 -1.10 -11.90
C LEU A 35 -13.83 0.35 -12.20
N ALA A 36 -13.76 1.23 -11.21
CA ALA A 36 -13.94 2.66 -11.46
C ALA A 36 -12.90 3.14 -12.49
N ASP A 37 -13.32 4.03 -13.38
CA ASP A 37 -12.52 4.48 -14.52
C ASP A 37 -11.24 5.23 -14.08
N TYR A 38 -11.31 5.93 -12.94
CA TYR A 38 -10.19 6.64 -12.34
C TYR A 38 -9.86 6.03 -10.97
N ARG A 39 -8.79 5.24 -10.92
CA ARG A 39 -8.23 4.69 -9.68
C ARG A 39 -6.73 4.81 -9.75
N TYR A 40 -6.17 5.39 -8.71
CA TYR A 40 -4.73 5.58 -8.57
C TYR A 40 -4.30 4.94 -7.25
N GLY A 41 -3.41 3.95 -7.33
CA GLY A 41 -2.73 3.39 -6.17
C GLY A 41 -1.78 4.41 -5.55
N ARG A 42 -1.21 4.05 -4.40
CA ARG A 42 -0.28 4.93 -3.66
C ARG A 42 0.90 5.39 -4.54
N GLU A 43 1.60 4.47 -5.18
CA GLU A 43 2.77 4.82 -6.01
C GLU A 43 2.38 5.61 -7.25
N GLU A 44 1.21 5.33 -7.83
CA GLU A 44 0.68 6.10 -8.97
C GLU A 44 0.36 7.55 -8.56
N MET A 45 -0.26 7.75 -7.39
CA MET A 45 -0.52 9.09 -6.84
C MET A 45 0.78 9.85 -6.55
N LEU A 46 1.79 9.19 -6.00
CA LEU A 46 3.08 9.80 -5.71
C LEU A 46 3.85 10.16 -6.98
N ALA A 47 3.75 9.33 -8.02
CA ALA A 47 4.37 9.61 -9.33
C ALA A 47 3.75 10.83 -10.04
N LEU A 48 2.51 11.19 -9.71
CA LEU A 48 1.83 12.38 -10.24
C LEU A 48 2.20 13.68 -9.51
N TYR A 49 2.98 13.61 -8.42
CA TYR A 49 3.37 14.81 -7.65
C TYR A 49 4.31 15.73 -8.46
N ILE A 50 4.00 17.04 -8.44
CA ILE A 50 4.78 18.09 -9.08
C ILE A 50 5.29 19.04 -8.00
N LYS A 51 6.62 19.18 -7.90
CA LYS A 51 7.29 19.91 -6.80
C LYS A 51 6.97 21.41 -6.79
N ASP A 52 6.97 22.05 -7.95
CA ASP A 52 6.84 23.50 -8.07
C ASP A 52 5.41 23.91 -8.38
N ASN A 53 4.47 23.45 -7.54
CA ASN A 53 3.06 23.75 -7.75
C ASN A 53 2.70 25.10 -7.12
N LYS A 54 1.95 25.93 -7.87
CA LYS A 54 1.50 27.22 -7.37
C LYS A 54 0.43 27.03 -6.30
N ILE A 55 0.43 27.87 -5.29
CA ILE A 55 -0.61 27.89 -4.26
C ILE A 55 -1.96 28.19 -4.96
N PRO A 56 -2.98 27.33 -4.80
CA PRO A 56 -4.33 27.60 -5.28
C PRO A 56 -4.87 28.91 -4.71
N ILE A 57 -5.54 29.71 -5.54
CA ILE A 57 -6.01 31.05 -5.14
C ILE A 57 -6.94 31.02 -3.92
N ASP A 58 -7.72 29.96 -3.78
CA ASP A 58 -8.68 29.77 -2.70
C ASP A 58 -8.00 29.65 -1.33
N LEU A 59 -6.74 29.22 -1.27
CA LEU A 59 -5.97 29.10 -0.01
C LEU A 59 -5.42 30.44 0.49
N HIS A 60 -5.53 31.52 -0.29
CA HIS A 60 -5.14 32.86 0.17
C HIS A 60 -6.23 33.56 1.00
N ASP A 61 -7.39 32.94 1.20
CA ASP A 61 -8.42 33.49 2.10
C ASP A 61 -7.91 33.54 3.55
N LYS A 62 -8.32 34.58 4.29
CA LYS A 62 -7.95 34.82 5.68
C LYS A 62 -8.31 33.67 6.60
N GLU A 63 -9.36 32.92 6.27
CA GLU A 63 -9.79 31.73 7.00
C GLU A 63 -8.75 30.60 6.93
N PHE A 64 -8.00 30.51 5.83
CA PHE A 64 -7.01 29.45 5.61
C PHE A 64 -5.58 29.85 5.94
N LEU A 65 -5.30 31.15 6.18
CA LEU A 65 -3.96 31.61 6.57
C LEU A 65 -3.32 30.83 7.75
N PRO A 66 -4.06 30.43 8.82
CA PRO A 66 -3.46 29.67 9.92
C PRO A 66 -2.95 28.28 9.52
N ILE A 67 -3.45 27.71 8.42
CA ILE A 67 -3.06 26.39 7.90
C ILE A 67 -2.31 26.48 6.57
N LEU A 68 -2.11 27.69 6.04
CA LEU A 68 -1.41 27.91 4.78
C LEU A 68 0.08 27.60 4.96
N GLN A 69 0.57 26.68 4.16
CA GLN A 69 1.99 26.39 4.04
C GLN A 69 2.51 27.13 2.79
N GLU A 70 3.36 28.14 3.00
CA GLU A 70 3.88 28.98 1.91
C GLU A 70 4.85 28.21 1.00
N GLU A 71 5.73 27.39 1.59
CA GLU A 71 6.67 26.55 0.85
C GLU A 71 6.10 25.13 0.67
N PRO A 72 5.85 24.67 -0.57
CA PRO A 72 5.25 23.36 -0.81
C PRO A 72 6.16 22.24 -0.28
N LEU A 73 5.63 21.45 0.65
CA LEU A 73 6.33 20.30 1.22
C LEU A 73 6.09 19.04 0.37
N PRO A 74 7.10 18.16 0.20
CA PRO A 74 6.91 16.90 -0.49
C PRO A 74 5.97 15.98 0.29
N PRO A 75 5.28 15.04 -0.37
CA PRO A 75 4.52 14.00 0.31
C PRO A 75 5.39 13.26 1.34
N LEU A 76 4.91 13.14 2.59
CA LEU A 76 5.64 12.46 3.67
C LEU A 76 6.05 11.02 3.32
N ALA A 77 5.32 10.38 2.41
CA ALA A 77 5.65 9.09 1.82
C ALA A 77 7.03 9.02 1.15
N LEU A 78 7.57 10.16 0.69
CA LEU A 78 8.87 10.31 0.05
C LEU A 78 9.96 10.76 1.05
N VAL A 79 9.56 11.07 2.29
CA VAL A 79 10.45 11.54 3.34
C VAL A 79 10.74 10.38 4.28
N SER A 80 12.02 10.13 4.53
CA SER A 80 12.44 9.16 5.55
C SER A 80 12.03 9.66 6.94
N PHE A 81 11.59 8.76 7.80
CA PHE A 81 11.27 9.12 9.18
C PHE A 81 12.47 9.69 9.93
N THR A 82 12.17 10.65 10.79
CA THR A 82 13.08 11.13 11.83
C THR A 82 13.24 10.10 12.94
N GLU A 83 14.26 10.25 13.79
CA GLU A 83 14.51 9.30 14.90
C GLU A 83 13.33 9.29 15.89
N GLU A 84 12.78 10.48 16.17
CA GLU A 84 11.65 10.71 17.06
C GLU A 84 10.39 10.01 16.53
N GLU A 85 10.05 10.23 15.27
CA GLU A 85 8.91 9.57 14.62
C GLU A 85 9.09 8.05 14.56
N GLN A 86 10.32 7.58 14.36
CA GLN A 86 10.61 6.16 14.32
C GLN A 86 10.37 5.50 15.68
N VAL A 87 10.66 6.19 16.79
CA VAL A 87 10.36 5.71 18.15
C VAL A 87 8.86 5.68 18.40
N ASP A 88 8.13 6.73 18.03
CA ASP A 88 6.67 6.83 18.23
C ASP A 88 5.89 5.78 17.44
N VAL A 89 6.23 5.58 16.15
CA VAL A 89 5.60 4.56 15.30
C VAL A 89 5.86 3.16 15.85
N LYS A 90 7.10 2.89 16.29
CA LYS A 90 7.46 1.60 16.91
C LYS A 90 6.71 1.36 18.21
N LEU A 91 6.61 2.37 19.08
CA LEU A 91 5.94 2.25 20.37
C LEU A 91 4.43 2.05 20.19
N GLY A 92 3.79 2.81 19.32
CA GLY A 92 2.37 2.66 18.98
C GLY A 92 2.06 1.28 18.42
N SER A 93 2.88 0.79 17.49
CA SER A 93 2.73 -0.56 16.91
C SER A 93 2.92 -1.67 17.96
N LYS A 94 3.89 -1.50 18.87
CA LYS A 94 4.15 -2.45 19.96
C LYS A 94 2.99 -2.48 20.96
N ILE A 95 2.43 -1.32 21.33
CA ILE A 95 1.24 -1.23 22.20
C ILE A 95 0.04 -1.89 21.53
N TYR A 96 -0.18 -1.65 20.24
CA TYR A 96 -1.27 -2.28 19.49
C TYR A 96 -1.11 -3.81 19.50
N ILE A 97 0.05 -4.33 19.12
CA ILE A 97 0.30 -5.79 19.13
C ILE A 97 0.09 -6.39 20.52
N LEU A 98 0.51 -5.72 21.59
CA LEU A 98 0.31 -6.20 22.96
C LEU A 98 -1.17 -6.16 23.39
N LYS A 99 -1.96 -5.19 22.92
CA LYS A 99 -3.40 -5.09 23.24
C LYS A 99 -4.27 -6.14 22.55
N TYR A 100 -3.90 -6.60 21.36
CA TYR A 100 -4.71 -7.53 20.55
C TYR A 100 -4.16 -8.97 20.55
N LYS A 101 -3.20 -9.28 21.43
CA LYS A 101 -2.59 -10.62 21.58
C LYS A 101 -2.88 -11.29 22.94
N THR A 102 -3.86 -10.80 23.68
CA THR A 102 -4.50 -11.46 24.84
C THR A 102 -5.93 -11.85 24.50
#